data_AF-A0A969MVC0-F1
#
_entry.id   AF-A0A969MVC0-F1
#
_cell.length_a   1.000
_cell.length_b   1.000
_cell.length_c   1.000
_cell.angle_alpha   90.00
_cell.angle_beta   90.00
_cell.angle_gamma   90.00
#
_symmetry.space_group_name_H-M   'P 1'
#
loop_
_entity.id
_entity.type
_entity.pdbx_description
1 polymer ?
#
loop_
_entity_poly.entity_id
_entity_poly.type
_entity_poly.pdbx_seq_one_letter_code
_entity_poly.pdbx_strand_id
1 'polypeptide(L)'
;MQSGQVLQIGSEVLIRLMFHCEPCKNLEKIHPGLMKRIGIQRGFLGFVIQGGEVFPEDIIRLTSDRFPALGDRAKERFWEFVPRIPAGKVVRTSNLLLALGVSSAYYRAIPTFLKTAIQSLPVHRIVAADGSLLPRYIPDQAQQLWAEGIELQRNKVVNSDDFWPPINFYPQILIHNNPN
;
A
#
# COMPACT_ATOMS: atom_id res chain seq x y z
N MET A 1 16.14 13.21 2.14
CA MET A 1 15.05 12.34 2.61
C MET A 1 15.15 11.01 1.89
N GLN A 2 14.86 9.91 2.57
CA GLN A 2 14.96 8.54 2.09
C GLN A 2 13.75 7.72 2.54
N SER A 3 13.44 6.68 1.78
CA SER A 3 12.44 5.68 2.16
C SER A 3 12.71 5.13 3.57
N GLY A 4 11.64 5.01 4.35
CA GLY A 4 11.66 4.49 5.71
C GLY A 4 11.92 5.54 6.79
N GLN A 5 12.42 6.73 6.47
CA GLN A 5 12.59 7.79 7.47
C GLN A 5 11.26 8.28 8.03
N VAL A 6 11.26 8.75 9.28
CA VAL A 6 10.08 9.33 9.93
C VAL A 6 10.22 10.84 10.00
N LEU A 7 9.19 11.54 9.53
CA LEU A 7 9.02 12.97 9.67
C LEU A 7 8.09 13.24 10.85
N GLN A 8 8.50 14.12 11.76
CA GLN A 8 7.64 14.67 12.78
C GLN A 8 7.19 16.08 12.39
N ILE A 9 5.90 16.36 12.58
CA ILE A 9 5.31 17.69 12.46
C ILE A 9 4.76 18.06 13.85
N GLY A 10 5.20 19.21 14.37
CA GLY A 10 4.85 19.62 15.73
C GLY A 10 5.37 18.63 16.77
N SER A 11 4.59 18.39 17.83
CA SER A 11 4.94 17.45 18.91
C SER A 11 4.34 16.05 18.73
N GLU A 12 3.27 15.90 17.94
CA GLU A 12 2.46 14.68 17.93
C GLU A 12 2.51 13.89 16.62
N VAL A 13 2.50 14.56 15.47
CA VAL A 13 2.26 13.89 14.20
C VAL A 13 3.55 13.24 13.68
N LEU A 14 3.48 11.93 13.41
CA LEU A 14 4.56 11.17 12.81
C LEU A 14 4.12 10.62 11.45
N ILE A 15 4.95 10.84 10.43
CA ILE A 15 4.74 10.40 9.05
C ILE A 15 5.94 9.59 8.59
N ARG A 16 5.71 8.31 8.26
CA ARG A 16 6.71 7.49 7.57
C ARG A 16 6.81 7.93 6.11
N LEU A 17 8.01 8.27 5.66
CA LEU A 17 8.32 8.46 4.25
C LEU A 17 8.42 7.10 3.56
N MET A 18 7.63 6.89 2.51
CA MET A 18 7.55 5.62 1.82
C MET A 18 8.49 5.57 0.61
N PHE A 19 8.11 6.16 -0.52
CA PHE A 19 8.90 6.17 -1.75
C PHE A 19 8.55 7.43 -2.54
N HIS A 20 9.26 7.68 -3.64
CA HIS A 20 8.94 8.84 -4.47
C HIS A 20 7.55 8.70 -5.10
N CYS A 21 6.73 9.73 -4.94
CA CYS A 21 5.36 9.72 -5.46
C CYS A 21 5.36 9.77 -7.00
N GLU A 22 4.45 9.03 -7.64
CA GLU A 22 4.18 9.16 -9.08
C GLU A 22 3.35 10.41 -9.36
N PRO A 23 3.66 11.21 -10.41
CA PRO A 23 2.83 12.33 -10.81
C PRO A 23 1.40 11.87 -11.09
N CYS A 24 0.44 12.44 -10.37
CA CYS A 24 -0.96 12.07 -10.51
C CYS A 24 -1.85 13.30 -10.65
N LYS A 25 -3.01 13.10 -11.29
CA LYS A 25 -4.01 14.14 -11.54
C LYS A 25 -4.55 14.81 -10.26
N ASN A 26 -4.32 14.23 -9.08
CA ASN A 26 -4.71 14.88 -7.82
C ASN A 26 -3.90 16.16 -7.55
N LEU A 27 -2.67 16.26 -8.05
CA LEU A 27 -1.87 17.48 -7.89
C LEU A 27 -2.51 18.70 -8.57
N GLU A 28 -3.16 18.50 -9.72
CA GLU A 28 -3.90 19.56 -10.42
C GLU A 28 -5.14 20.03 -9.65
N LYS A 29 -5.70 19.17 -8.77
CA LYS A 29 -6.80 19.56 -7.88
C LYS A 29 -6.32 20.43 -6.72
N ILE A 30 -5.08 20.26 -6.29
CA ILE A 30 -4.46 21.08 -5.24
C ILE A 30 -4.16 22.46 -5.80
N HIS A 31 -3.50 22.52 -6.95
CA HIS A 31 -3.25 23.77 -7.67
C HIS A 31 -3.10 23.49 -9.16
N PRO A 32 -3.86 24.15 -10.05
CA PRO A 32 -3.68 24.00 -11.50
C PRO A 32 -2.25 24.30 -11.95
N GLY A 33 -1.70 23.47 -12.83
CA GLY A 33 -0.33 23.54 -13.32
C GLY A 33 0.74 23.01 -12.36
N LEU A 34 0.35 22.49 -11.18
CA LEU A 34 1.30 21.99 -10.19
C LEU A 34 2.10 20.80 -10.71
N MET A 35 1.51 19.89 -11.50
CA MET A 35 2.25 18.76 -12.07
C MET A 35 3.39 19.24 -12.97
N LYS A 36 3.16 20.29 -13.77
CA LYS A 36 4.18 20.87 -14.65
C LYS A 36 5.27 21.59 -13.86
N ARG A 37 4.89 22.30 -12.78
CA ARG A 37 5.81 23.08 -11.93
C ARG A 37 6.78 22.21 -11.14
N ILE A 38 6.31 21.10 -10.55
CA ILE A 38 7.18 20.20 -9.76
C ILE A 38 8.15 19.39 -10.64
N GLY A 39 7.84 19.24 -11.93
CA GLY A 39 8.69 18.57 -12.90
C GLY A 39 9.11 17.16 -12.46
N ILE A 40 10.41 16.91 -12.44
CA ILE A 40 11.01 15.61 -12.05
C ILE A 40 11.34 15.53 -10.55
N GLN A 41 11.29 16.66 -9.83
CA GLN A 41 11.56 16.71 -8.40
C GLN A 41 10.29 16.28 -7.64
N ARG A 42 10.22 14.98 -7.39
CA ARG A 42 9.07 14.32 -6.78
C ARG A 42 9.03 14.58 -5.27
N GLY A 43 7.81 14.70 -4.74
CA GLY A 43 7.57 14.53 -3.31
C GLY A 43 7.75 13.07 -2.88
N PHE A 44 7.57 12.82 -1.59
CA PHE A 44 7.49 11.46 -1.02
C PHE A 44 6.02 11.12 -0.75
N LEU A 45 5.61 9.89 -1.05
CA LEU A 45 4.40 9.35 -0.46
C LEU A 45 4.65 9.16 1.04
N GLY A 46 3.78 9.72 1.88
CA GLY A 46 3.84 9.60 3.33
C GLY A 46 2.69 8.75 3.87
N PHE A 47 2.94 7.99 4.93
CA PHE A 47 1.91 7.30 5.69
C PHE A 47 1.92 7.81 7.13
N VAL A 48 0.77 8.29 7.62
CA VAL A 48 0.63 8.75 9.00
C VAL A 48 0.67 7.53 9.91
N ILE A 49 1.70 7.44 10.74
CA ILE A 49 1.88 6.35 11.71
C ILE A 49 1.42 6.77 13.10
N GLN A 50 1.40 8.08 13.39
CA GLN A 50 0.79 8.67 14.57
C GLN A 50 0.08 9.95 14.16
N GLY A 51 -1.23 10.00 14.39
CA GLY A 51 -2.04 11.20 14.18
C GLY A 51 -1.91 12.18 15.35
N GLY A 52 -2.40 13.40 15.15
CA GLY A 52 -2.31 14.49 16.10
C GLY A 52 -2.77 15.80 15.44
N GLU A 53 -2.74 16.87 16.21
CA GLU A 53 -3.05 18.21 15.68
C GLU A 53 -1.84 18.83 14.98
N VAL A 54 -2.09 19.60 13.93
CA VAL A 54 -1.07 20.37 13.20
C VAL A 54 -1.51 21.82 13.15
N PHE A 55 -0.62 22.70 13.56
CA PHE A 55 -0.84 24.14 13.60
C PHE A 55 0.10 24.87 12.63
N PRO A 56 -0.28 26.07 12.14
CA PRO A 56 0.67 26.95 11.49
C PRO A 56 1.91 27.18 12.38
N GLU A 57 3.09 27.28 11.78
CA GLU A 57 4.41 27.38 12.45
C GLU A 57 4.93 26.10 13.12
N ASP A 58 4.21 24.97 13.05
CA ASP A 58 4.75 23.69 13.51
C ASP A 58 6.06 23.34 12.82
N ILE A 59 7.06 23.01 13.64
CA ILE A 59 8.37 22.62 13.14
C ILE A 59 8.28 21.23 12.53
N ILE A 60 8.85 21.11 11.33
CA ILE A 60 9.01 19.84 10.63
C ILE A 60 10.44 19.35 10.82
N ARG A 61 10.61 18.14 11.36
CA ARG A 61 11.94 17.54 11.56
C ARG A 61 11.95 16.06 11.20
N LEU A 62 13.11 15.55 10.79
CA LEU A 62 13.32 14.10 10.69
C LEU A 62 13.64 13.56 12.08
N THR A 63 13.00 12.46 12.48
CA THR A 63 13.36 11.75 13.71
C THR A 63 14.50 10.76 13.45
N SER A 64 15.07 10.19 14.52
CA SER A 64 16.02 9.08 14.42
C SER A 64 15.35 7.76 14.08
N ASP A 65 14.02 7.67 14.21
CA ASP A 65 13.28 6.44 13.93
C ASP A 65 13.24 6.13 12.44
N ARG A 66 13.24 4.83 12.13
CA ARG A 66 13.21 4.36 10.75
C ARG A 66 12.39 3.09 10.61
N PHE A 67 11.82 2.91 9.44
CA PHE A 67 11.25 1.66 8.97
C PHE A 67 12.13 1.06 7.87
N PRO A 68 11.96 -0.23 7.56
CA PRO A 68 12.49 -0.80 6.33
C PRO A 68 12.10 0.04 5.12
N ALA A 69 13.06 0.26 4.22
CA ALA A 69 12.81 0.99 2.98
C ALA A 69 11.90 0.15 2.07
N LEU A 70 10.98 0.82 1.38
CA LEU A 70 10.16 0.26 0.33
C LEU A 70 10.78 0.59 -1.03
N GLY A 71 10.70 -0.35 -1.97
CA GLY A 71 11.20 -0.15 -3.33
C GLY A 71 10.43 0.92 -4.11
N ASP A 72 11.12 1.65 -4.98
CA ASP A 72 10.52 2.67 -5.84
C ASP A 72 9.69 2.06 -6.98
N ARG A 73 9.89 0.78 -7.32
CA ARG A 73 9.12 0.12 -8.38
C ARG A 73 7.88 -0.54 -7.81
N ALA A 74 6.73 -0.36 -8.48
CA ALA A 74 5.48 -0.98 -8.09
C ALA A 74 5.58 -2.52 -7.94
N LYS A 75 6.41 -3.17 -8.77
CA LYS A 75 6.69 -4.60 -8.65
C LYS A 75 7.35 -4.93 -7.31
N GLU A 76 8.39 -4.20 -6.89
CA GLU A 76 9.08 -4.47 -5.62
C GLU A 76 8.12 -4.34 -4.44
N ARG A 77 7.25 -3.31 -4.47
CA ARG A 77 6.21 -3.12 -3.44
C ARG A 77 5.15 -4.22 -3.45
N PHE A 78 4.82 -4.76 -4.62
CA PHE A 78 3.93 -5.91 -4.73
C PHE A 78 4.54 -7.15 -4.06
N TRP A 79 5.83 -7.40 -4.31
CA TRP A 79 6.55 -8.52 -3.70
C TRP A 79 6.72 -8.36 -2.18
N GLU A 80 6.76 -7.14 -1.67
CA GLU A 80 6.83 -6.86 -0.23
C GLU A 80 5.44 -6.88 0.44
N PHE A 81 4.38 -6.45 -0.25
CA PHE A 81 3.03 -6.36 0.30
C PHE A 81 2.28 -7.69 0.36
N VAL A 82 2.29 -8.47 -0.73
CA VAL A 82 1.45 -9.67 -0.84
C VAL A 82 1.74 -10.73 0.24
N PRO A 83 3.00 -11.00 0.65
CA PRO A 83 3.28 -11.91 1.76
C PRO A 83 2.64 -11.52 3.09
N ARG A 84 2.34 -10.22 3.28
CA ARG A 84 1.81 -9.68 4.54
C ARG A 84 0.30 -9.78 4.65
N ILE A 85 -0.41 -10.09 3.55
CA ILE A 85 -1.86 -10.33 3.60
C ILE A 85 -2.09 -11.56 4.48
N PRO A 86 -2.78 -11.47 5.63
CA PRO A 86 -2.91 -12.59 6.55
C PRO A 86 -3.68 -13.77 5.93
N ALA A 87 -3.44 -14.98 6.42
CA ALA A 87 -4.30 -16.11 6.09
C ALA A 87 -5.74 -15.84 6.56
N GLY A 88 -6.72 -16.26 5.77
CA GLY A 88 -8.13 -15.98 6.05
C GLY A 88 -8.50 -14.52 5.85
N LYS A 89 -7.68 -13.76 5.10
CA LYS A 89 -8.02 -12.40 4.65
C LYS A 89 -7.73 -12.22 3.17
N VAL A 90 -8.48 -11.32 2.55
CA VAL A 90 -8.34 -10.95 1.13
C VAL A 90 -8.19 -9.45 0.93
N VAL A 91 -7.58 -9.07 -0.18
CA VAL A 91 -7.43 -7.67 -0.61
C VAL A 91 -8.05 -7.50 -1.99
N ARG A 92 -8.89 -6.46 -2.13
CA ARG A 92 -9.43 -6.04 -3.43
C ARG A 92 -8.33 -5.42 -4.29
N THR A 93 -8.40 -5.57 -5.60
CA THR A 93 -7.45 -4.92 -6.51
C THR A 93 -7.38 -3.40 -6.33
N SER A 94 -8.47 -2.74 -5.92
CA SER A 94 -8.47 -1.31 -5.55
C SER A 94 -7.57 -1.01 -4.34
N ASN A 95 -7.72 -1.79 -3.28
CA ASN A 95 -6.91 -1.70 -2.06
C ASN A 95 -5.46 -2.13 -2.32
N LEU A 96 -5.23 -3.05 -3.25
CA LEU A 96 -3.88 -3.38 -3.71
C LEU A 96 -3.22 -2.15 -4.35
N LEU A 97 -3.89 -1.42 -5.25
CA LEU A 97 -3.29 -0.21 -5.84
C LEU A 97 -2.97 0.85 -4.77
N LEU A 98 -3.85 1.00 -3.77
CA LEU A 98 -3.60 1.85 -2.61
C LEU A 98 -2.34 1.41 -1.85
N ALA A 99 -2.21 0.11 -1.56
CA ALA A 99 -1.04 -0.46 -0.88
C ALA A 99 0.26 -0.37 -1.70
N LEU A 100 0.16 -0.25 -3.02
CA LEU A 100 1.31 -0.01 -3.89
C LEU A 100 1.57 1.48 -4.12
N GLY A 101 0.72 2.38 -3.62
CA GLY A 101 0.77 3.82 -3.85
C GLY A 101 0.87 4.18 -5.34
N VAL A 102 0.09 3.49 -6.18
CA VAL A 102 0.05 3.72 -7.63
C VAL A 102 -1.33 4.20 -8.06
N SER A 103 -1.39 4.85 -9.23
CA SER A 103 -2.67 5.29 -9.80
C SER A 103 -3.52 4.14 -10.37
N SER A 104 -4.80 4.40 -10.64
CA SER A 104 -5.70 3.43 -11.28
C SER A 104 -5.24 2.94 -12.66
N ALA A 105 -4.33 3.64 -13.34
CA ALA A 105 -3.74 3.17 -14.59
C ALA A 105 -3.05 1.79 -14.44
N TYR A 106 -2.58 1.47 -13.23
CA TYR A 106 -1.93 0.20 -12.93
C TYR A 106 -2.85 -1.01 -12.87
N TYR A 107 -4.19 -0.87 -12.94
CA TYR A 107 -5.08 -2.02 -13.08
C TYR A 107 -4.66 -2.94 -14.24
N ARG A 108 -4.14 -2.37 -15.33
CA ARG A 108 -3.66 -3.13 -16.50
C ARG A 108 -2.40 -3.94 -16.24
N ALA A 109 -1.61 -3.58 -15.22
CA ALA A 109 -0.38 -4.28 -14.84
C ALA A 109 -0.64 -5.44 -13.85
N ILE A 110 -1.78 -5.45 -13.16
CA ILE A 110 -2.13 -6.50 -12.18
C ILE A 110 -2.02 -7.92 -12.77
N PRO A 111 -2.56 -8.23 -13.97
CA PRO A 111 -2.41 -9.55 -14.57
C PRO A 111 -0.95 -10.02 -14.66
N THR A 112 -0.04 -9.12 -15.03
CA THR A 112 1.39 -9.42 -15.12
C THR A 112 1.98 -9.70 -13.74
N PHE A 113 1.64 -8.90 -12.72
CA PHE A 113 2.10 -9.15 -11.35
C PHE A 113 1.64 -10.52 -10.84
N LEU A 114 0.35 -10.83 -10.96
CA LEU A 114 -0.22 -12.11 -10.56
C LEU A 114 0.48 -13.29 -11.25
N LYS A 115 0.63 -13.24 -12.58
CA LYS A 115 1.28 -14.30 -13.35
C LYS A 115 2.72 -14.55 -12.90
N THR A 116 3.47 -13.49 -12.60
CA THR A 116 4.88 -13.62 -12.17
C THR A 116 5.05 -14.09 -10.73
N ALA A 117 4.01 -14.01 -9.91
CA ALA A 117 4.09 -14.26 -8.47
C ALA A 117 3.29 -15.48 -8.01
N ILE A 118 2.47 -16.08 -8.88
CA ILE A 118 1.53 -17.15 -8.52
C ILE A 118 2.17 -18.37 -7.85
N GLN A 119 3.43 -18.68 -8.17
CA GLN A 119 4.15 -19.81 -7.58
C GLN A 119 4.89 -19.47 -6.28
N SER A 120 4.98 -18.20 -5.91
CA SER A 120 5.88 -17.74 -4.84
C SER A 120 5.19 -16.92 -3.76
N LEU A 121 4.06 -16.28 -4.08
CA LEU A 121 3.33 -15.40 -3.17
C LEU A 121 1.89 -15.87 -3.00
N PRO A 122 1.23 -15.58 -1.86
CA PRO A 122 -0.18 -15.92 -1.62
C PRO A 122 -1.14 -15.01 -2.43
N VAL A 123 -0.99 -15.02 -3.76
CA VAL A 123 -1.76 -14.15 -4.66
C VAL A 123 -3.24 -14.53 -4.72
N HIS A 124 -3.61 -15.75 -4.30
CA HIS A 124 -5.01 -16.18 -4.16
C HIS A 124 -5.81 -15.31 -3.21
N ARG A 125 -5.14 -14.61 -2.29
CA ARG A 125 -5.75 -13.61 -1.40
C ARG A 125 -6.09 -12.29 -2.10
N ILE A 126 -5.82 -12.14 -3.39
CA ILE A 126 -6.18 -10.95 -4.18
C ILE A 126 -7.44 -11.23 -4.99
N VAL A 127 -8.48 -10.44 -4.76
CA VAL A 127 -9.77 -10.52 -5.47
C VAL A 127 -10.03 -9.26 -6.29
N ALA A 128 -10.94 -9.32 -7.25
CA ALA A 128 -11.35 -8.18 -8.04
C ALA A 128 -11.89 -7.04 -7.16
N ALA A 129 -12.00 -5.83 -7.73
CA ALA A 129 -12.44 -4.64 -7.00
C ALA A 129 -13.83 -4.82 -6.37
N ASP A 130 -14.69 -5.61 -7.00
CA ASP A 130 -16.02 -5.90 -6.49
C ASP A 130 -16.04 -7.07 -5.49
N GLY A 131 -14.97 -7.87 -5.39
CA GLY A 131 -14.84 -9.06 -4.54
C GLY A 131 -14.86 -10.38 -5.30
N SER A 132 -15.07 -10.35 -6.62
CA SER A 132 -15.11 -11.55 -7.46
C SER A 132 -13.74 -12.22 -7.57
N LEU A 133 -13.74 -13.54 -7.76
CA LEU A 133 -12.51 -14.28 -8.02
C LEU A 133 -11.88 -13.92 -9.39
N LEU A 134 -10.61 -14.27 -9.56
CA LEU A 134 -9.76 -14.03 -10.72
C LEU A 134 -9.27 -15.35 -11.35
N PRO A 135 -10.16 -16.31 -11.70
CA PRO A 135 -9.79 -17.67 -12.12
C PRO A 135 -8.92 -17.71 -13.38
N ARG A 136 -9.02 -16.69 -14.24
CA ARG A 136 -8.17 -16.54 -15.43
C ARG A 136 -6.68 -16.44 -15.09
N TYR A 137 -6.36 -15.85 -13.94
CA TYR A 137 -4.99 -15.61 -13.51
C TYR A 137 -4.57 -16.52 -12.36
N ILE A 138 -5.53 -17.01 -11.58
CA ILE A 138 -5.34 -17.84 -10.40
C ILE A 138 -6.32 -19.03 -10.48
N PRO A 139 -5.98 -20.10 -11.21
CA PRO A 139 -6.92 -21.19 -11.50
C PRO A 139 -7.56 -21.82 -10.27
N ASP A 140 -6.76 -22.09 -9.23
CA ASP A 140 -7.22 -22.79 -8.01
C ASP A 140 -7.61 -21.83 -6.88
N GLN A 141 -7.98 -20.58 -7.21
CA GLN A 141 -8.19 -19.54 -6.19
C GLN A 141 -9.28 -19.91 -5.18
N ALA A 142 -10.41 -20.46 -5.63
CA ALA A 142 -11.51 -20.83 -4.75
C ALA A 142 -11.07 -21.86 -3.71
N GLN A 143 -10.37 -22.91 -4.16
CA GLN A 143 -9.87 -23.97 -3.29
C GLN A 143 -8.89 -23.44 -2.24
N GLN A 144 -7.97 -22.55 -2.64
CA GLN A 144 -7.00 -21.97 -1.72
C GLN A 144 -7.67 -21.03 -0.70
N LEU A 145 -8.70 -20.29 -1.10
CA LEU A 145 -9.48 -19.45 -0.19
C LEU A 145 -10.30 -20.29 0.80
N TRP A 146 -10.94 -21.38 0.35
CA TRP A 146 -11.63 -22.31 1.25
C TRP A 146 -10.71 -22.97 2.26
N ALA A 147 -9.48 -23.32 1.85
CA ALA A 147 -8.47 -23.87 2.75
C ALA A 147 -8.07 -22.88 3.87
N GLU A 148 -8.32 -21.58 3.67
CA GLU A 148 -8.11 -20.53 4.66
C GLU A 148 -9.41 -20.11 5.40
N GLY A 149 -10.51 -20.83 5.17
CA GLY A 149 -11.79 -20.58 5.84
C GLY A 149 -12.60 -19.43 5.23
N ILE A 150 -12.26 -18.95 4.03
CA ILE A 150 -13.02 -17.90 3.34
C ILE A 150 -14.23 -18.50 2.64
N GLU A 151 -15.43 -18.06 3.01
CA GLU A 151 -16.66 -18.48 2.35
C GLU A 151 -16.93 -17.66 1.08
N LEU A 152 -17.49 -18.32 0.06
CA LEU A 152 -17.78 -17.72 -1.23
C LEU A 152 -19.27 -17.82 -1.55
N GLN A 153 -19.85 -16.72 -1.99
CA GLN A 153 -21.21 -16.69 -2.53
C GLN A 153 -21.14 -16.32 -4.01
N ARG A 154 -21.60 -17.22 -4.90
CA ARG A 154 -21.58 -17.00 -6.37
C ARG A 154 -20.18 -16.57 -6.89
N ASN A 155 -19.13 -17.26 -6.47
CA ASN A 155 -17.72 -16.96 -6.81
C ASN A 155 -17.24 -15.57 -6.39
N LYS A 156 -17.72 -15.10 -5.22
CA LYS A 156 -17.40 -13.79 -4.68
C LYS A 156 -17.19 -13.87 -3.18
N VAL A 157 -16.19 -13.16 -2.68
CA VAL A 157 -16.04 -12.90 -1.24
C VAL A 157 -17.04 -11.80 -0.87
N VAL A 158 -17.95 -12.12 0.04
CA VAL A 158 -19.05 -11.22 0.43
C VAL A 158 -18.99 -10.78 1.88
N ASN A 159 -18.40 -11.58 2.76
CA ASN A 159 -18.23 -11.20 4.15
C ASN A 159 -17.24 -10.04 4.25
N SER A 160 -17.67 -8.94 4.87
CA SER A 160 -16.84 -7.75 5.06
C SER A 160 -15.60 -8.04 5.91
N ASP A 161 -15.72 -8.95 6.87
CA ASP A 161 -14.67 -9.24 7.82
C ASP A 161 -13.50 -9.96 7.18
N ASP A 162 -13.72 -10.65 6.06
CA ASP A 162 -12.69 -11.33 5.29
C ASP A 162 -11.77 -10.35 4.55
N PHE A 163 -12.17 -9.08 4.39
CA PHE A 163 -11.31 -8.08 3.75
C PHE A 163 -10.28 -7.53 4.73
N TRP A 164 -8.99 -7.60 4.36
CA TRP A 164 -7.93 -6.97 5.14
C TRP A 164 -8.06 -5.43 5.05
N PRO A 165 -8.28 -4.72 6.17
CA PRO A 165 -8.60 -3.31 6.11
C PRO A 165 -7.34 -2.47 5.83
N PRO A 166 -7.43 -1.39 5.03
CA PRO A 166 -6.28 -0.56 4.66
C PRO A 166 -5.47 0.01 5.82
N ILE A 167 -6.10 0.24 6.98
CA ILE A 167 -5.43 0.70 8.20
C ILE A 167 -4.31 -0.25 8.66
N ASN A 168 -4.40 -1.53 8.27
CA ASN A 168 -3.43 -2.56 8.64
C ASN A 168 -2.36 -2.80 7.56
N PHE A 169 -2.39 -2.10 6.42
CA PHE A 169 -1.48 -2.37 5.30
C PHE A 169 -0.02 -2.02 5.57
N TYR A 170 0.25 -1.14 6.53
CA TYR A 170 1.63 -0.82 6.90
C TYR A 170 1.80 -1.00 8.39
N PRO A 171 2.81 -1.79 8.81
CA PRO A 171 3.11 -1.96 10.22
C PRO A 171 3.54 -0.62 10.82
N GLN A 172 3.10 -0.37 12.04
CA GLN A 172 3.42 0.83 12.82
C GLN A 172 4.67 0.63 13.70
N ILE A 173 5.43 -0.46 13.50
CA ILE A 173 6.60 -0.80 14.31
C ILE A 173 7.81 0.03 13.87
N LEU A 174 8.22 0.97 14.73
CA LEU A 174 9.42 1.77 14.57
C LEU A 174 10.68 0.96 14.90
N ILE A 175 11.74 1.12 14.11
CA ILE A 175 13.08 0.73 14.53
C ILE A 175 13.66 1.93 15.27
N HIS A 176 13.77 1.81 16.59
CA HIS A 176 14.50 2.78 17.39
C HIS A 176 15.99 2.59 17.12
N ASN A 177 16.58 3.52 16.37
CA ASN A 177 18.03 3.61 16.30
C ASN A 177 18.49 4.15 17.65
N ASN A 178 18.87 3.25 18.56
CA ASN A 178 19.47 3.62 19.83
C ASN A 178 20.85 4.24 19.53
N PRO A 179 21.09 5.54 19.78
CA PRO A 179 22.44 6.06 19.70
C PRO A 179 23.15 5.63 21.00
N ASN A 180 24.13 4.74 20.87
CA ASN A 180 25.22 4.68 21.86
C ASN A 180 26.09 5.92 21.72
#